data_AF-A0A2V9NQM1-F1
#
_entry.id   AF-A0A2V9NQM1-F1
#
_cell.length_a   1.000
_cell.length_b   1.000
_cell.length_c   1.000
_cell.angle_alpha   90.00
_cell.angle_beta   90.00
_cell.angle_gamma   90.00
#
_symmetry.space_group_name_H-M   'P 1'
#
loop_
_entity.id
_entity.type
_entity.pdbx_description
1 polymer ?
#
loop_
_entity_poly.entity_id
_entity_poly.type
_entity_poly.pdbx_seq_one_letter_code
_entity_poly.pdbx_strand_id
1 'polypeptide(L)'
;MLPKLNRRRAQFVLAKINEILAWEQRKEVEKDMRFVELGRYLCEVRAGQYWRLENLKSFDEFLERRFPESRRKAYYLMSIHEHLPPQVKRELKQVGWTKGLELAKLARRRDGQEFDCATWLHRARVLPKDEFRREVEKELTGKETEPWEIIYFKLYKSQIPVIEQALETA
;
A
#
# COMPACT_ATOMS: atom_id res chain seq x y z
N MET A 1 -10.07 26.77 -7.01
CA MET A 1 -8.82 27.44 -7.45
C MET A 1 -7.72 26.40 -7.57
N LEU A 2 -6.91 26.43 -8.63
CA LEU A 2 -5.75 25.53 -8.76
C LEU A 2 -4.65 25.94 -7.77
N PRO A 3 -3.98 25.00 -7.07
CA PRO A 3 -2.89 25.33 -6.16
C PRO A 3 -1.72 25.96 -6.92
N LYS A 4 -1.09 26.97 -6.31
CA LYS A 4 0.08 27.65 -6.87
C LYS A 4 1.24 26.66 -6.98
N LEU A 5 1.71 26.42 -8.20
CA LEU A 5 2.74 25.43 -8.48
C LEU A 5 4.13 25.97 -8.10
N ASN A 6 4.68 25.50 -6.97
CA ASN A 6 6.08 25.77 -6.63
C ASN A 6 6.99 24.84 -7.44
N ARG A 7 7.52 25.34 -8.57
CA ARG A 7 8.33 24.57 -9.52
C ARG A 7 9.54 23.89 -8.87
N ARG A 8 10.27 24.59 -8.00
CA ARG A 8 11.46 24.05 -7.31
C ARG A 8 11.11 22.87 -6.41
N ARG A 9 10.05 23.02 -5.60
CA ARG A 9 9.59 21.94 -4.72
C ARG A 9 9.05 20.76 -5.52
N ALA A 10 8.27 21.02 -6.56
CA ALA A 10 7.68 19.98 -7.39
C ALA A 10 8.77 19.17 -8.14
N GLN A 11 9.80 19.82 -8.69
CA GLN A 11 10.96 19.11 -9.28
C GLN A 11 11.68 18.23 -8.26
N PHE A 12 11.91 18.74 -7.04
CA PHE A 12 12.52 17.96 -5.96
C PHE A 12 11.70 16.72 -5.61
N VAL A 13 10.39 16.87 -5.44
CA VAL A 13 9.48 15.77 -5.10
C VAL A 13 9.44 14.72 -6.21
N LEU A 14 9.33 15.14 -7.47
CA LEU A 14 9.32 14.24 -8.62
C LEU A 14 10.64 13.47 -8.76
N ALA A 15 11.77 14.14 -8.50
CA ALA A 15 13.08 13.50 -8.49
C ALA A 15 13.19 12.44 -7.38
N LYS A 16 12.69 12.73 -6.17
CA LYS A 16 12.68 11.76 -5.06
C LYS A 16 11.79 10.56 -5.33
N ILE A 17 10.63 10.76 -5.95
CA ILE A 17 9.77 9.65 -6.39
C ILE A 17 10.54 8.74 -7.36
N ASN A 18 11.20 9.31 -8.36
CA ASN A 18 11.98 8.54 -9.33
C ASN A 18 13.15 7.79 -8.68
N GLU A 19 13.85 8.43 -7.74
CA GLU A 19 14.95 7.80 -6.99
C GLU A 19 14.46 6.58 -6.19
N ILE A 20 13.33 6.71 -5.50
CA ILE A 20 12.75 5.61 -4.71
C ILE A 20 12.29 4.47 -5.62
N LEU A 21 11.59 4.77 -6.72
CA LEU A 21 11.09 3.77 -7.67
C LEU A 21 12.22 3.05 -8.40
N ALA A 22 13.28 3.76 -8.80
CA ALA A 22 14.46 3.16 -9.42
C ALA A 22 15.22 2.25 -8.45
N TRP A 23 15.17 2.56 -7.15
CA TRP A 23 15.79 1.73 -6.12
C TRP A 23 15.01 0.45 -5.83
N GLU A 24 13.69 0.49 -5.92
CA GLU A 24 12.84 -0.71 -5.78
C GLU A 24 13.28 -1.83 -6.72
N GLN A 25 13.64 -1.48 -7.96
CA GLN A 25 14.07 -2.47 -8.96
C GLN A 25 15.41 -3.14 -8.63
N ARG A 26 16.17 -2.65 -7.64
CA ARG A 26 17.56 -3.07 -7.37
C ARG A 26 17.77 -3.82 -6.05
N LYS A 27 16.95 -3.60 -5.00
CA LYS A 27 17.16 -4.22 -3.67
C LYS A 27 15.85 -4.45 -2.89
N GLU A 28 15.72 -5.63 -2.25
CA GLU A 28 14.55 -5.98 -1.43
C GLU A 28 14.62 -5.49 0.04
N VAL A 29 15.82 -5.32 0.61
CA VAL A 29 16.00 -5.32 2.08
C VAL A 29 15.65 -4.00 2.78
N GLU A 30 15.52 -2.86 2.08
CA GLU A 30 15.09 -1.57 2.69
C GLU A 30 13.77 -1.02 2.10
N LYS A 31 12.96 -1.90 1.51
CA LYS A 31 11.70 -1.55 0.85
C LYS A 31 10.79 -0.69 1.74
N ASP A 32 10.65 -1.05 3.01
CA ASP A 32 9.64 -0.48 3.90
C ASP A 32 9.83 1.01 4.21
N MET A 33 11.08 1.46 4.45
CA MET A 33 11.34 2.86 4.79
C MET A 33 11.04 3.80 3.62
N ARG A 34 11.48 3.40 2.43
CA ARG A 34 11.31 4.19 1.21
C ARG A 34 9.86 4.25 0.77
N PHE A 35 9.08 3.21 1.07
CA PHE A 35 7.63 3.18 0.78
C PHE A 35 6.82 4.16 1.63
N VAL A 36 7.18 4.36 2.90
CA VAL A 36 6.54 5.41 3.74
C VAL A 36 6.83 6.81 3.19
N GLU A 37 8.08 7.04 2.76
CA GLU A 37 8.48 8.32 2.18
C GLU A 37 7.83 8.55 0.80
N LEU A 38 7.71 7.50 -0.01
CA LEU A 38 7.02 7.53 -1.29
C LEU A 38 5.55 7.90 -1.12
N GLY A 39 4.85 7.32 -0.14
CA GLY A 39 3.47 7.69 0.18
C GLY A 39 3.31 9.18 0.45
N ARG A 40 4.22 9.77 1.26
CA ARG A 40 4.25 11.22 1.53
C ARG A 40 4.39 12.04 0.25
N TYR A 41 5.36 11.69 -0.60
CA TYR A 41 5.61 12.43 -1.85
C TYR A 41 4.43 12.31 -2.83
N LEU A 42 3.78 11.15 -2.90
CA LEU A 42 2.57 10.96 -3.72
C LEU A 42 1.40 11.82 -3.24
N CYS A 43 1.18 11.91 -1.92
CA CYS A 43 0.18 12.82 -1.35
C CYS A 43 0.51 14.29 -1.65
N GLU A 44 1.80 14.67 -1.60
CA GLU A 44 2.24 16.02 -1.96
C GLU A 44 2.03 16.33 -3.45
N VAL A 45 2.30 15.36 -4.34
CA VAL A 45 1.98 15.47 -5.77
C VAL A 45 0.47 15.65 -5.96
N ARG A 46 -0.37 14.87 -5.26
CA ARG A 46 -1.83 15.01 -5.26
C ARG A 46 -2.30 16.40 -4.86
N ALA A 47 -1.81 16.90 -3.72
CA ALA A 47 -2.20 18.19 -3.17
C ALA A 47 -1.68 19.37 -4.02
N GLY A 48 -0.45 19.30 -4.51
CA GLY A 48 0.20 20.36 -5.28
C GLY A 48 -0.07 20.33 -6.79
N GLN A 49 -0.70 19.25 -7.27
CA GLN A 49 -0.94 18.98 -8.69
C GLN A 49 0.35 19.05 -9.52
N TYR A 50 1.40 18.37 -9.05
CA TYR A 50 2.75 18.47 -9.63
C TYR A 50 2.88 17.79 -10.99
N TRP A 51 1.95 16.89 -11.36
CA TRP A 51 1.89 16.28 -12.70
C TRP A 51 1.76 17.31 -13.84
N ARG A 52 1.25 18.52 -13.53
CA ARG A 52 1.22 19.65 -14.47
C ARG A 52 2.60 20.10 -14.94
N LEU A 53 3.67 19.83 -14.17
CA LEU A 53 5.04 20.08 -14.64
C LEU A 53 5.45 19.18 -15.81
N GLU A 54 4.89 17.97 -15.87
CA GLU A 54 5.17 16.99 -16.92
C GLU A 54 4.10 17.04 -18.03
N ASN A 55 3.28 18.10 -18.06
CA ASN A 55 2.16 18.28 -18.99
C ASN A 55 1.13 17.14 -19.00
N LEU A 56 0.98 16.44 -17.87
CA LEU A 56 -0.03 15.40 -17.72
C LEU A 56 -1.38 16.01 -17.34
N LYS A 57 -2.48 15.34 -17.71
CA LYS A 57 -3.85 15.83 -17.50
C LYS A 57 -4.40 15.51 -16.11
N SER A 58 -4.00 14.39 -15.52
CA SER A 58 -4.51 13.94 -14.23
C SER A 58 -3.46 13.28 -13.35
N PHE A 59 -3.80 13.11 -12.07
CA PHE A 59 -3.00 12.32 -11.14
C PHE A 59 -2.97 10.84 -11.54
N ASP A 60 -4.06 10.31 -12.07
CA ASP A 60 -4.10 8.92 -12.54
C ASP A 60 -3.12 8.68 -13.70
N GLU A 61 -3.05 9.60 -14.66
CA GLU A 61 -2.08 9.54 -15.76
C GLU A 61 -0.62 9.58 -15.24
N PHE A 62 -0.39 10.37 -14.20
CA PHE A 62 0.90 10.37 -13.49
C PHE A 62 1.21 9.01 -12.85
N LEU A 63 0.22 8.38 -12.20
CA LEU A 63 0.40 7.06 -11.59
C LEU A 63 0.59 5.95 -12.64
N GLU A 64 -0.12 5.99 -13.77
CA GLU A 64 0.06 5.04 -14.87
C GLU A 64 1.50 5.03 -15.38
N ARG A 65 2.12 6.21 -15.49
CA ARG A 65 3.51 6.34 -15.96
C ARG A 65 4.54 5.83 -14.94
N ARG A 66 4.30 6.02 -13.64
CA ARG A 66 5.28 5.71 -12.57
C ARG A 66 5.07 4.35 -11.92
N PHE A 67 3.87 3.78 -12.00
CA PHE A 67 3.51 2.47 -11.46
C PHE A 67 2.83 1.60 -12.54
N PRO A 68 3.53 1.28 -13.64
CA PRO A 68 2.94 0.58 -14.77
C PRO A 68 2.39 -0.82 -14.39
N GLU A 69 2.99 -1.46 -13.40
CA GLU A 69 2.57 -2.79 -12.92
C GLU A 69 1.36 -2.73 -11.97
N SER A 70 1.25 -1.68 -11.14
CA SER A 70 0.17 -1.60 -10.14
C SER A 70 -0.03 -0.18 -9.60
N ARG A 71 -0.98 0.55 -10.19
CA ARG A 71 -1.48 1.82 -9.63
C ARG A 71 -2.04 1.68 -8.21
N ARG A 72 -2.65 0.53 -7.90
CA ARG A 72 -3.22 0.25 -6.57
C ARG A 72 -2.17 0.39 -5.47
N LYS A 73 -0.92 0.02 -5.76
CA LYS A 73 0.20 0.17 -4.83
C LYS A 73 0.41 1.63 -4.41
N ALA A 74 0.37 2.57 -5.34
CA ALA A 74 0.50 4.00 -5.04
C ALA A 74 -0.60 4.45 -4.07
N TYR A 75 -1.85 4.06 -4.33
CA TYR A 75 -2.98 4.36 -3.44
C TYR A 75 -2.83 3.75 -2.04
N TYR A 76 -2.28 2.55 -1.92
CA TYR A 76 -1.98 1.94 -0.62
C TYR A 76 -0.94 2.73 0.17
N LEU A 77 0.15 3.13 -0.48
CA LEU A 77 1.20 3.94 0.16
C LEU A 77 0.68 5.30 0.62
N MET A 78 -0.18 5.92 -0.19
CA MET A 78 -0.85 7.17 0.18
C MET A 78 -1.81 6.97 1.37
N SER A 79 -2.60 5.89 1.36
CA SER A 79 -3.51 5.56 2.46
C SER A 79 -2.76 5.40 3.79
N ILE A 80 -1.59 4.77 3.78
CA ILE A 80 -0.70 4.65 4.96
C ILE A 80 -0.26 6.04 5.42
N HIS A 81 0.13 6.92 4.49
CA HIS A 81 0.56 8.27 4.82
C HIS A 81 -0.59 9.14 5.37
N GLU A 82 -1.81 8.97 4.89
CA GLU A 82 -2.94 9.82 5.24
C GLU A 82 -3.54 9.46 6.60
N HIS A 83 -3.70 8.16 6.88
CA HIS A 83 -4.51 7.70 8.00
C HIS A 83 -3.69 7.31 9.22
N LEU A 84 -2.41 6.98 9.08
CA LEU A 84 -1.60 6.58 10.23
C LEU A 84 -1.04 7.79 10.99
N PRO A 85 -0.95 7.71 12.33
CA PRO A 85 -0.21 8.68 13.13
C PRO A 85 1.30 8.69 12.79
N PRO A 86 2.01 9.83 12.98
CA PRO A 86 3.45 9.91 12.76
C PRO A 86 4.27 8.91 13.59
N GLN A 87 3.80 8.55 14.79
CA GLN A 87 4.42 7.56 15.67
C GLN A 87 4.48 6.19 14.99
N VAL A 88 3.33 5.69 14.47
CA VAL A 88 3.25 4.44 13.71
C VAL A 88 4.15 4.48 12.48
N LYS A 89 4.17 5.59 11.74
CA LYS A 89 4.97 5.70 10.51
C LYS A 89 6.46 5.50 10.74
N ARG A 90 6.97 5.87 11.92
CA ARG A 90 8.38 5.62 12.31
C ARG A 90 8.63 4.13 12.55
N GLU A 91 7.65 3.45 13.11
CA GLU A 91 7.70 2.03 13.46
C GLU A 91 7.39 1.11 12.27
N LEU A 92 6.81 1.62 11.18
CA LEU A 92 6.59 0.89 9.92
C LEU A 92 7.86 0.26 9.34
N LYS A 93 9.05 0.81 9.66
CA LYS A 93 10.34 0.21 9.31
C LYS A 93 10.53 -1.19 9.90
N GLN A 94 9.94 -1.46 11.06
CA GLN A 94 10.09 -2.72 11.79
C GLN A 94 8.97 -3.71 11.46
N VAL A 95 7.75 -3.23 11.22
CA VAL A 95 6.58 -4.10 10.94
C VAL A 95 6.32 -4.33 9.45
N GLY A 96 6.86 -3.49 8.58
CA GLY A 96 6.73 -3.57 7.14
C GLY A 96 5.45 -2.93 6.57
N TRP A 97 5.51 -2.52 5.30
CA TRP A 97 4.42 -1.76 4.66
C TRP A 97 3.14 -2.56 4.48
N THR A 98 3.24 -3.90 4.36
CA THR A 98 2.04 -4.75 4.22
C THR A 98 1.20 -4.75 5.48
N LYS A 99 1.82 -4.87 6.66
CA LYS A 99 1.11 -4.70 7.94
C LYS A 99 0.71 -3.24 8.16
N GLY A 100 1.53 -2.30 7.69
CA GLY A 100 1.19 -0.87 7.65
C GLY A 100 -0.09 -0.58 6.88
N LEU A 101 -0.33 -1.27 5.76
CA LEU A 101 -1.56 -1.14 4.99
C LEU A 101 -2.78 -1.61 5.80
N GLU A 102 -2.68 -2.74 6.49
CA GLU A 102 -3.77 -3.23 7.35
C GLU A 102 -4.04 -2.28 8.51
N LEU A 103 -3.01 -1.73 9.15
CA LEU A 103 -3.15 -0.65 10.16
C LEU A 103 -3.87 0.57 9.57
N ALA A 104 -3.55 0.94 8.34
CA ALA A 104 -4.19 2.07 7.67
C ALA A 104 -5.67 1.81 7.37
N LYS A 105 -6.06 0.56 7.09
CA LYS A 105 -7.49 0.19 6.94
C LYS A 105 -8.26 0.38 8.24
N LEU A 106 -7.68 -0.03 9.38
CA LEU A 106 -8.26 0.17 10.70
C LEU A 106 -8.41 1.66 11.03
N ALA A 107 -7.32 2.42 10.84
CA ALA A 107 -7.30 3.85 11.11
C ALA A 107 -8.31 4.61 10.22
N ARG A 108 -8.44 4.23 8.94
CA ARG A 108 -9.42 4.82 8.03
C ARG A 108 -10.86 4.59 8.47
N ARG A 109 -11.22 3.37 8.90
CA ARG A 109 -12.62 3.06 9.29
C ARG A 109 -13.08 3.78 10.55
N ARG A 110 -12.14 4.24 11.38
CA ARG A 110 -12.45 4.89 12.66
C ARG A 110 -12.66 6.41 12.52
N ASP A 111 -12.47 7.00 11.33
CA ASP A 111 -12.75 8.41 10.99
C ASP A 111 -12.38 9.44 12.09
N GLY A 112 -11.24 9.25 12.77
CA GLY A 112 -10.77 10.16 13.83
C GLY A 112 -11.20 9.83 15.27
N GLN A 113 -11.91 8.73 15.53
CA GLN A 113 -11.94 8.13 16.87
C GLN A 113 -10.55 7.66 17.29
N GLU A 114 -10.30 7.55 18.60
CA GLU A 114 -9.06 6.99 19.15
C GLU A 114 -8.83 5.57 18.59
N PHE A 115 -8.09 5.51 17.50
CA PHE A 115 -7.47 4.29 17.02
C PHE A 115 -6.44 3.90 18.08
N ASP A 116 -6.66 2.78 18.78
CA ASP A 116 -5.70 2.19 19.71
C ASP A 116 -4.48 1.67 18.94
N CYS A 117 -3.66 2.64 18.56
CA CYS A 117 -2.46 2.50 17.81
C CYS A 117 -1.47 1.59 18.53
N ALA A 118 -1.37 1.69 19.86
CA ALA A 118 -0.40 0.94 20.65
C ALA A 118 -0.71 -0.56 20.60
N THR A 119 -1.96 -0.95 20.83
CA THR A 119 -2.38 -2.36 20.78
C THR A 119 -2.19 -2.95 19.39
N TRP A 120 -2.66 -2.27 18.35
CA TRP A 120 -2.56 -2.78 16.99
C TRP A 120 -1.12 -2.84 16.47
N LEU A 121 -0.27 -1.91 16.88
CA LEU A 121 1.15 -1.91 16.53
C LEU A 121 1.92 -3.02 17.25
N HIS A 122 1.58 -3.31 18.51
CA HIS A 122 2.11 -4.47 19.22
C HIS A 122 1.71 -5.77 18.52
N ARG A 123 0.43 -5.94 18.17
CA ARG A 123 -0.05 -7.10 17.39
C ARG A 123 0.66 -7.21 16.04
N ALA A 124 0.90 -6.10 15.35
CA ALA A 124 1.64 -6.08 14.10
C ALA A 124 3.11 -6.54 14.25
N ARG A 125 3.73 -6.35 15.42
CA ARG A 125 5.09 -6.84 15.69
C ARG A 125 5.12 -8.34 15.96
N VAL A 126 4.15 -8.85 16.72
CA VAL A 126 4.15 -10.21 17.24
C VAL A 126 3.57 -11.20 16.22
N LEU A 127 2.46 -10.84 15.57
CA LEU A 127 1.74 -11.77 14.70
C LEU A 127 2.41 -11.88 13.32
N PRO A 128 2.43 -13.07 12.70
CA PRO A 128 2.71 -13.23 11.27
C PRO A 128 1.78 -12.36 10.40
N LYS A 129 2.18 -12.11 9.16
CA LYS A 129 1.43 -11.23 8.23
C LYS A 129 -0.03 -11.67 8.05
N ASP A 130 -0.28 -12.97 7.85
CA ASP A 130 -1.63 -13.45 7.53
C ASP A 130 -2.52 -13.51 8.76
N GLU A 131 -1.99 -13.88 9.92
CA GLU A 131 -2.71 -13.79 11.20
C GLU A 131 -3.07 -12.34 11.53
N PHE A 132 -2.12 -11.41 11.35
CA PHE A 132 -2.39 -9.99 11.55
C PHE A 132 -3.49 -9.48 10.62
N ARG A 133 -3.48 -9.90 9.35
CA ARG A 133 -4.53 -9.55 8.38
C ARG A 133 -5.91 -10.08 8.83
N ARG A 134 -5.99 -11.31 9.33
CA ARG A 134 -7.25 -11.89 9.84
C ARG A 134 -7.77 -11.15 11.06
N GLU A 135 -6.90 -10.82 12.01
CA GLU A 135 -7.28 -10.02 13.19
C GLU A 135 -7.83 -8.65 12.78
N VAL A 136 -7.20 -7.99 11.81
CA VAL A 136 -7.68 -6.73 11.24
C VAL A 136 -9.03 -6.92 10.54
N GLU A 137 -9.19 -7.96 9.73
CA GLU A 137 -10.48 -8.27 9.06
C GLU A 137 -11.59 -8.57 10.07
N LYS A 138 -11.28 -9.30 11.14
CA LYS A 138 -12.21 -9.61 12.24
C LYS A 138 -12.66 -8.36 12.96
N GLU A 139 -11.73 -7.47 13.32
CA GLU A 139 -12.06 -6.18 13.93
C GLU A 139 -12.93 -5.31 13.02
N LEU A 140 -12.64 -5.31 11.71
CA LEU A 140 -13.40 -4.52 10.74
C LEU A 140 -14.79 -5.11 10.47
N THR A 141 -14.96 -6.42 10.44
CA THR A 141 -16.20 -7.06 9.98
C THR A 141 -17.04 -7.66 11.09
N GLY A 142 -16.47 -7.85 12.28
CA GLY A 142 -17.07 -8.60 13.39
C GLY A 142 -17.19 -10.10 13.13
N LYS A 143 -16.62 -10.61 12.03
CA LYS A 143 -16.70 -12.01 11.61
C LYS A 143 -15.33 -12.66 11.68
N GLU A 144 -15.27 -13.88 12.20
CA GLU A 144 -14.09 -14.72 12.00
C GLU A 144 -14.09 -15.22 10.55
N THR A 145 -13.10 -14.80 9.78
CA THR A 145 -12.80 -15.40 8.49
C THR A 145 -12.00 -16.67 8.73
N GLU A 146 -12.53 -17.80 8.23
CA GLU A 146 -11.81 -19.07 8.33
C GLU A 146 -10.43 -18.97 7.66
N PRO A 147 -9.44 -19.74 8.12
CA PRO A 147 -8.15 -19.84 7.46
C PRO A 147 -8.28 -20.39 6.03
N TRP A 148 -8.26 -19.52 5.03
CA TRP A 148 -8.11 -19.94 3.62
C TRP A 148 -6.85 -19.34 3.03
N GLU A 149 -6.18 -20.12 2.17
CA GLU A 149 -4.96 -19.73 1.46
C GLU A 149 -5.22 -19.86 -0.05
N ILE A 150 -4.97 -18.79 -0.81
CA ILE A 150 -5.02 -18.86 -2.27
C ILE A 150 -3.69 -19.43 -2.75
N ILE A 151 -3.71 -20.65 -3.25
CA ILE A 151 -2.55 -21.27 -3.89
C ILE A 151 -2.62 -20.96 -5.39
N TYR A 152 -1.66 -20.18 -5.88
CA TYR A 152 -1.49 -19.94 -7.31
C TYR A 152 -0.56 -21.00 -7.89
N PHE A 153 -1.07 -21.85 -8.76
CA PHE A 153 -0.26 -22.80 -9.53
C PHE A 153 -0.41 -22.53 -11.02
N LYS A 154 0.71 -22.63 -11.75
CA LYS A 154 0.69 -22.57 -13.21
C LYS A 154 0.25 -23.93 -13.72
N LEU A 155 -0.71 -23.92 -14.63
CA LEU A 155 -1.25 -25.11 -15.25
C LEU A 155 -0.86 -25.17 -16.71
N TYR A 156 -0.52 -26.37 -17.16
CA TYR A 156 -0.45 -26.67 -18.57
C TYR A 156 -1.86 -26.92 -19.11
N LYS A 157 -2.09 -26.61 -20.38
CA LYS A 157 -3.38 -26.88 -21.03
C LYS A 157 -3.81 -28.36 -20.93
N SER A 158 -2.84 -29.28 -20.89
CA SER A 158 -3.08 -30.71 -20.71
C SER A 158 -3.65 -31.09 -19.34
N GLN A 159 -3.54 -30.22 -18.33
CA GLN A 159 -4.03 -30.46 -16.98
C GLN A 159 -5.47 -29.95 -16.76
N ILE A 160 -6.05 -29.23 -17.72
CA ILE A 160 -7.42 -28.69 -17.61
C ILE A 160 -8.46 -29.80 -17.35
N PRO A 161 -8.48 -30.92 -18.11
CA PRO A 161 -9.52 -31.94 -17.91
C PRO A 161 -9.48 -32.58 -16.52
N VAL A 162 -8.29 -32.73 -15.94
CA VAL A 162 -8.11 -33.30 -14.59
C VAL A 162 -8.69 -32.38 -13.52
N ILE A 163 -8.58 -31.06 -13.73
CA ILE A 163 -9.06 -30.06 -12.79
C ILE A 163 -10.57 -29.90 -12.90
N GLU A 164 -11.11 -29.91 -14.11
CA GLU A 164 -12.56 -29.89 -14.33
C GLU A 164 -13.21 -31.10 -13.64
N GLN A 165 -12.65 -32.30 -13.83
CA GLN A 165 -13.13 -33.49 -13.15
C GLN A 165 -13.04 -33.39 -11.61
N ALA A 166 -11.93 -32.85 -11.08
CA ALA A 166 -11.76 -32.68 -9.63
C ALA A 166 -12.76 -31.67 -9.03
N LEU A 167 -13.09 -30.60 -9.78
CA LEU A 167 -14.07 -29.60 -9.37
C LEU A 167 -15.51 -30.13 -9.42
N GLU A 168 -15.84 -30.98 -10.40
CA GLU A 168 -17.17 -31.61 -10.49
C GLU A 168 -17.44 -32.66 -9.41
N THR A 169 -16.38 -33.20 -8.79
CA THR A 169 -16.48 -34.25 -7.77
C THR A 169 -16.48 -33.71 -6.33
N ALA A 170 -16.19 -32.43 -6.14
CA ALA A 170 -16.13 -31.75 -4.83
C ALA A 170 -17.44 -31.03 -4.49
#